data_AF-A0A1Q8R010-F1
#
_entry.id   AF-A0A1Q8R010-F1
#
_cell.length_a   1.000
_cell.length_b   1.000
_cell.length_c   1.000
_cell.angle_alpha   90.00
_cell.angle_beta   90.00
_cell.angle_gamma   90.00
#
_symmetry.space_group_name_H-M   'P 1'
#
loop_
_entity.id
_entity.type
_entity.pdbx_description
1 polymer ?
#
loop_
_entity_poly.entity_id
_entity_poly.type
_entity_poly.pdbx_seq_one_letter_code
_entity_poly.pdbx_strand_id
1 'polypeptide(L)'
;MIILEKPYVSELLLDTIRGLEIEVLGNEVARNSGLEECYLLDEKVFIQRFQAKAKFPLYTNSENSIPWIQANLAFSDLPDRIETFKNKARFRNLLRTLFPDFWYKEVSFEELPQIDITDYPKPATGF
;
A
#
# COMPACT_ATOMS: atom_id res chain seq x y z
N MET A 1 -12.62 4.06 -4.01
CA MET A 1 -12.73 4.69 -2.68
C MET A 1 -11.31 5.02 -2.27
N ILE A 2 -11.09 6.03 -1.41
CA ILE A 2 -9.72 6.45 -1.05
C ILE A 2 -9.53 6.49 0.47
N ILE A 3 -8.36 6.08 0.95
CA ILE A 3 -7.88 6.35 2.31
C ILE A 3 -6.73 7.35 2.19
N LEU A 4 -6.93 8.55 2.75
CA LEU A 4 -5.92 9.60 2.83
C LEU A 4 -5.07 9.40 4.07
N GLU A 5 -3.76 9.48 3.91
CA GLU A 5 -2.82 9.25 5.00
C GLU A 5 -1.61 10.18 4.96
N LYS A 6 -0.93 10.26 6.11
CA LYS A 6 0.35 10.98 6.27
C LYS A 6 1.43 10.40 5.35
N PRO A 7 2.49 11.15 5.01
CA PRO A 7 2.81 12.49 5.50
C PRO A 7 2.17 13.63 4.70
N TYR A 8 1.68 13.38 3.49
CA TYR A 8 1.26 14.43 2.58
C TYR A 8 0.11 14.00 1.68
N VAL A 9 -0.92 14.84 1.58
CA VAL A 9 -2.02 14.75 0.62
C VAL A 9 -1.84 15.89 -0.37
N SER A 10 -1.73 15.59 -1.66
CA SER A 10 -1.50 16.61 -2.68
C SER A 10 -2.79 17.31 -3.10
N GLU A 11 -2.68 18.59 -3.48
CA GLU A 11 -3.81 19.34 -4.05
C GLU A 11 -4.37 18.63 -5.29
N LEU A 12 -3.50 18.08 -6.14
CA LEU A 12 -3.93 17.29 -7.30
C LEU A 12 -4.84 16.11 -6.90
N LEU A 13 -4.53 15.42 -5.80
CA LEU A 13 -5.36 14.32 -5.31
C LEU A 13 -6.70 14.83 -4.77
N LEU A 14 -6.71 15.96 -4.05
CA LEU A 14 -7.93 16.59 -3.55
C LEU A 14 -8.84 17.05 -4.71
N ASP A 15 -8.27 17.71 -5.71
CA ASP A 15 -8.99 18.14 -6.90
C ASP A 15 -9.54 16.96 -7.69
N THR A 16 -8.79 15.86 -7.76
CA THR A 16 -9.25 14.61 -8.37
C THR A 16 -10.42 14.01 -7.60
N ILE A 17 -10.36 14.01 -6.27
CA ILE A 17 -11.45 13.52 -5.40
C ILE A 17 -12.72 14.34 -5.63
N ARG A 18 -12.60 15.68 -5.67
CA ARG A 18 -13.74 16.58 -5.93
C ARG A 18 -14.31 16.38 -7.34
N GLY A 19 -13.45 16.39 -8.36
CA GLY A 19 -13.87 16.30 -9.76
C GLY A 19 -14.49 14.96 -10.16
N LEU A 20 -14.15 13.88 -9.45
CA LEU A 20 -14.67 12.53 -9.69
C LEU A 20 -15.64 12.04 -8.61
N GLU A 21 -15.99 12.90 -7.65
CA GLU A 21 -16.90 12.60 -6.54
C GLU A 21 -16.52 11.32 -5.77
N ILE A 22 -15.23 11.17 -5.47
CA ILE A 22 -14.71 9.93 -4.87
C ILE A 22 -14.96 9.91 -3.35
N GLU A 23 -15.58 8.83 -2.88
CA GLU A 23 -15.77 8.55 -1.46
C GLU A 23 -14.43 8.31 -0.73
N VAL A 24 -14.23 9.00 0.40
CA VAL A 24 -13.01 8.98 1.23
C VAL A 24 -13.32 8.48 2.63
N LEU A 25 -12.40 7.73 3.24
CA LEU A 25 -12.50 7.37 4.66
C LEU A 25 -12.34 8.63 5.53
N GLY A 26 -13.31 8.93 6.39
CA GLY A 26 -13.31 10.09 7.30
C GLY A 26 -12.36 9.95 8.50
N ASN A 27 -11.10 9.59 8.26
CA ASN A 27 -10.06 9.57 9.28
C ASN A 27 -9.54 11.00 9.58
N GLU A 28 -8.65 11.12 10.57
CA GLU A 28 -8.08 12.41 10.98
C GLU A 28 -7.41 13.16 9.81
N VAL A 29 -6.67 12.45 8.96
CA VAL A 29 -5.96 13.06 7.82
C VAL A 29 -6.95 13.62 6.81
N ALA A 30 -8.00 12.86 6.45
CA ALA A 30 -9.01 13.31 5.50
C ALA A 30 -9.80 14.51 6.06
N ARG A 31 -10.17 14.49 7.34
CA ARG A 31 -10.88 15.62 8.00
C ARG A 31 -10.04 16.90 8.03
N ASN A 32 -8.72 16.76 8.12
CA ASN A 32 -7.78 17.89 8.10
C ASN A 32 -7.28 18.25 6.68
N SER A 33 -7.76 17.58 5.63
CA SER A 33 -7.29 17.77 4.25
C SER A 33 -8.01 18.89 3.49
N GLY A 34 -9.04 19.50 4.07
CA GLY A 34 -9.85 20.53 3.40
C GLY A 34 -10.89 19.97 2.42
N LEU A 35 -11.20 18.67 2.51
CA LEU A 35 -12.37 18.07 1.86
C LEU A 35 -13.65 18.39 2.64
N GLU A 36 -14.73 18.58 1.90
CA GLU A 36 -16.07 18.75 2.44
C GLU A 36 -16.60 17.45 3.04
N GLU A 37 -17.44 17.56 4.08
CA GLU A 37 -17.95 16.40 4.82
C GLU A 37 -18.74 15.42 3.92
N CYS A 38 -19.30 15.87 2.79
CA CYS A 38 -20.02 15.00 1.86
C CYS A 38 -19.14 13.93 1.20
N TYR A 39 -17.83 14.12 1.13
CA TYR A 39 -16.89 13.12 0.62
C TYR A 39 -16.45 12.12 1.70
N LEU A 40 -16.62 12.48 2.98
CA LEU A 40 -16.09 11.73 4.12
C LEU A 40 -17.12 10.71 4.60
N LEU A 41 -16.74 9.44 4.57
CA LEU A 41 -17.55 8.35 5.11
C LEU A 41 -17.06 7.96 6.50
N ASP A 42 -17.99 7.76 7.42
CA ASP A 42 -17.71 7.06 8.66
C ASP A 42 -17.16 5.66 8.37
N GLU A 43 -16.25 5.19 9.24
CA GLU A 43 -15.54 3.91 9.09
C GLU A 43 -16.49 2.73 8.80
N LYS A 44 -17.58 2.60 9.57
CA LYS A 44 -18.56 1.54 9.36
C LYS A 44 -19.23 1.61 7.99
N VAL A 45 -19.58 2.82 7.55
CA VAL A 45 -20.21 3.06 6.24
C VAL A 45 -19.22 2.78 5.11
N PHE A 46 -17.97 3.19 5.29
CA PHE A 46 -16.89 2.92 4.34
C PHE A 46 -16.68 1.41 4.14
N ILE A 47 -16.58 0.64 5.23
CA ILE A 47 -16.44 -0.82 5.18
C ILE A 47 -17.65 -1.48 4.51
N GLN A 48 -18.87 -1.07 4.87
CA GLN A 48 -20.10 -1.58 4.27
C GLN A 48 -20.17 -1.30 2.77
N ARG A 49 -19.82 -0.08 2.33
CA ARG A 49 -19.79 0.26 0.90
C ARG A 49 -18.72 -0.53 0.15
N PHE A 50 -17.55 -0.74 0.74
CA PHE A 50 -16.51 -1.57 0.16
C PHE A 50 -16.96 -3.03 -0.02
N GLN A 51 -17.64 -3.60 0.98
CA GLN A 51 -18.22 -4.94 0.90
C GLN A 51 -19.32 -5.05 -0.17
N ALA A 52 -20.21 -4.05 -0.26
CA ALA A 52 -21.32 -4.06 -1.19
C ALA A 52 -20.89 -3.86 -2.66
N LYS A 53 -19.83 -3.06 -2.89
CA LYS A 53 -19.31 -2.80 -4.23
C LYS A 53 -18.29 -3.89 -4.62
N ALA A 54 -18.80 -5.04 -5.07
CA ALA A 54 -17.94 -6.07 -5.64
C ALA A 54 -17.07 -5.49 -6.77
N LYS A 55 -15.74 -5.59 -6.61
CA LYS A 55 -14.70 -5.13 -7.57
C LYS A 55 -14.52 -3.62 -7.71
N PHE A 56 -14.75 -2.83 -6.66
CA PHE A 56 -14.34 -1.42 -6.67
C PHE A 56 -12.91 -1.24 -6.13
N PRO A 57 -12.00 -0.56 -6.86
CA PRO A 57 -10.64 -0.36 -6.38
C PRO A 57 -10.62 0.58 -5.15
N LEU A 58 -9.86 0.15 -4.15
CA LEU A 58 -9.46 0.98 -3.01
C LEU A 58 -8.07 1.56 -3.32
N TYR A 59 -7.95 2.88 -3.27
CA TYR A 59 -6.67 3.57 -3.42
C TYR A 59 -6.24 4.22 -2.12
N THR A 60 -4.95 4.50 -2.01
CA THR A 60 -4.35 5.24 -0.92
C THR A 60 -3.13 6.00 -1.43
N ASN A 61 -2.84 7.17 -0.84
CA ASN A 61 -1.65 7.95 -1.14
C ASN A 61 -0.42 7.50 -0.33
N SER A 62 -0.59 6.61 0.66
CA SER A 62 0.49 6.23 1.58
C SER A 62 0.29 4.84 2.16
N GLU A 63 1.42 4.14 2.37
CA GLU A 63 1.47 2.84 3.06
C GLU A 63 1.02 2.91 4.52
N ASN A 64 0.92 4.10 5.11
CA ASN A 64 0.42 4.29 6.47
C ASN A 64 -1.03 3.78 6.65
N SER A 65 -1.75 3.54 5.55
CA SER A 65 -3.10 2.95 5.57
C SER A 65 -3.08 1.42 5.75
N ILE A 66 -1.94 0.75 5.57
CA ILE A 66 -1.84 -0.72 5.63
C ILE A 66 -2.36 -1.30 6.95
N PRO A 67 -1.98 -0.79 8.15
CA PRO A 67 -2.48 -1.34 9.40
C PRO A 67 -4.01 -1.25 9.50
N TRP A 68 -4.59 -0.14 9.04
CA TRP A 68 -6.04 0.03 9.01
C TRP A 68 -6.71 -0.97 8.05
N ILE A 69 -6.13 -1.18 6.86
CA ILE A 69 -6.62 -2.15 5.87
C ILE A 69 -6.56 -3.58 6.44
N GLN A 70 -5.45 -3.95 7.07
CA GLN A 70 -5.28 -5.27 7.69
C GLN A 70 -6.31 -5.52 8.79
N ALA A 71 -6.58 -4.51 9.63
CA ALA A 71 -7.54 -4.64 10.72
C ALA A 71 -9.01 -4.67 10.25
N ASN A 72 -9.36 -3.85 9.25
CA ASN A 72 -10.76 -3.60 8.90
C ASN A 72 -11.23 -4.33 7.64
N LEU A 73 -10.32 -4.71 6.75
CA LEU A 73 -10.63 -5.34 5.45
C LEU A 73 -10.05 -6.76 5.34
N ALA A 74 -9.86 -7.44 6.47
CA ALA A 74 -9.37 -8.83 6.55
C ALA A 74 -10.23 -9.86 5.79
N PHE A 75 -11.49 -9.52 5.51
CA PHE A 75 -12.41 -10.33 4.70
C PHE A 75 -12.14 -10.24 3.18
N SER A 76 -11.23 -9.38 2.74
CA SER A 76 -10.85 -9.18 1.33
C SER A 76 -9.50 -9.82 1.00
N ASP A 77 -9.13 -9.82 -0.28
CA ASP A 77 -7.81 -10.27 -0.76
C ASP A 77 -6.72 -9.19 -0.59
N LEU A 78 -7.07 -7.98 -0.14
CA LEU A 78 -6.13 -6.86 -0.04
C LEU A 78 -4.98 -7.13 0.94
N PRO A 79 -5.20 -7.66 2.17
CA PRO A 79 -4.09 -7.92 3.10
C PRO A 79 -3.04 -8.87 2.53
N ASP A 80 -3.47 -9.97 1.88
CA ASP A 80 -2.55 -10.94 1.27
C ASP A 80 -1.76 -10.36 0.09
N ARG A 81 -2.41 -9.50 -0.70
CA ARG A 81 -1.75 -8.75 -1.78
C ARG A 81 -0.72 -7.80 -1.21
N ILE A 82 -1.09 -7.00 -0.21
CA ILE A 82 -0.19 -6.07 0.46
C ILE A 82 1.04 -6.82 1.01
N GLU A 83 0.84 -7.94 1.70
CA GLU A 83 1.94 -8.73 2.25
C GLU A 83 2.89 -9.24 1.17
N THR A 84 2.35 -9.64 0.01
CA THR A 84 3.15 -10.08 -1.14
C THR A 84 4.08 -8.97 -1.65
N PHE A 85 3.61 -7.73 -1.72
CA PHE A 85 4.40 -6.60 -2.21
C PHE A 85 5.29 -5.96 -1.13
N LYS A 86 4.90 -6.01 0.15
CA LYS A 86 5.70 -5.51 1.27
C LYS A 86 6.91 -6.39 1.56
N ASN A 87 6.76 -7.71 1.40
CA ASN A 87 7.86 -8.63 1.53
C ASN A 87 8.67 -8.67 0.22
N LYS A 88 9.79 -7.95 0.19
CA LYS A 88 10.68 -7.86 -0.98
C LYS A 88 11.11 -9.24 -1.52
N ALA A 89 11.35 -10.21 -0.63
CA ALA A 89 11.76 -11.55 -1.04
C ALA A 89 10.63 -12.33 -1.68
N ARG A 90 9.44 -12.31 -1.08
CA ARG A 90 8.23 -12.91 -1.64
C ARG A 90 7.89 -12.28 -2.99
N PHE A 91 8.01 -10.96 -3.11
CA PHE A 91 7.83 -10.24 -4.37
C PHE A 91 8.85 -10.67 -5.44
N ARG A 92 10.14 -10.76 -5.10
CA ARG A 92 11.18 -11.21 -6.04
C ARG A 92 10.99 -12.68 -6.46
N ASN A 93 10.57 -13.54 -5.54
CA ASN A 93 10.18 -14.92 -5.84
C ASN A 93 9.03 -14.97 -6.86
N LEU A 94 8.01 -14.12 -6.69
CA LEU A 94 6.89 -13.99 -7.63
C LEU A 94 7.37 -13.55 -9.04
N LEU A 95 8.35 -12.65 -9.09
CA LEU A 95 8.91 -12.13 -10.33
C LEU A 95 9.86 -13.09 -11.07
N ARG A 96 10.29 -14.20 -10.45
CA ARG A 96 11.31 -15.09 -11.01
C ARG A 96 10.96 -15.67 -12.38
N THR A 97 9.67 -15.82 -12.69
CA THR A 97 9.22 -16.28 -14.01
C THR A 97 9.41 -15.23 -15.11
N LEU A 98 9.37 -13.94 -14.75
CA LEU A 98 9.54 -12.82 -15.67
C LEU A 98 11.02 -12.40 -15.76
N PHE A 99 11.77 -12.56 -14.68
CA PHE A 99 13.17 -12.16 -14.57
C PHE A 99 14.01 -13.30 -13.97
N PRO A 100 14.23 -14.39 -14.73
CA PRO A 100 14.92 -15.58 -14.21
C PRO A 100 16.37 -15.32 -13.81
N ASP A 101 17.01 -14.33 -14.44
CA ASP A 101 18.41 -13.97 -14.21
C ASP A 101 18.56 -12.87 -13.14
N PHE A 102 17.46 -12.38 -12.55
CA PHE A 102 17.52 -11.38 -11.49
C PHE A 102 17.97 -12.01 -10.18
N TRP A 103 19.24 -11.79 -9.85
CA TRP A 103 19.86 -12.32 -8.63
C TRP A 103 19.50 -11.50 -7.40
N TYR A 104 19.15 -12.19 -6.30
CA TYR A 104 19.06 -11.61 -4.98
C TYR A 104 19.32 -12.68 -3.91
N LYS A 105 19.63 -12.24 -2.69
CA LYS A 105 19.80 -13.11 -1.53
C LYS A 105 19.08 -12.50 -0.33
N GLU A 106 18.34 -13.33 0.39
CA GLU A 106 17.83 -12.97 1.73
C GLU A 106 18.93 -13.20 2.74
N VAL A 107 19.18 -12.20 3.57
CA VAL A 107 20.17 -12.29 4.64
C VAL A 107 19.57 -11.62 5.88
N SER A 108 19.72 -12.26 7.04
CA SER A 108 19.27 -11.67 8.29
C SER A 108 20.15 -10.47 8.65
N PHE A 109 19.65 -9.59 9.51
CA PHE A 109 20.41 -8.42 9.92
C PHE A 109 21.72 -8.80 10.64
N GLU A 110 21.67 -9.87 11.43
CA GLU A 110 22.79 -10.41 12.19
C GLU A 110 23.86 -11.02 11.29
N GLU A 111 23.47 -11.55 10.13
CA GLU A 111 24.35 -12.15 9.14
C GLU A 111 25.04 -11.10 8.25
N LEU A 112 24.48 -9.88 8.14
CA LEU A 112 25.01 -8.80 7.28
C LEU A 112 26.53 -8.55 7.45
N PRO A 113 27.11 -8.50 8.67
CA PRO A 113 28.54 -8.25 8.83
C PRO A 113 29.44 -9.40 8.33
N GLN A 114 28.89 -10.59 8.15
CA GLN A 114 29.62 -11.81 7.77
C GLN A 114 29.50 -12.12 6.28
N ILE A 115 28.78 -11.29 5.51
CA ILE A 115 28.62 -11.51 4.08
C ILE A 115 29.90 -11.15 3.35
N ASP A 116 30.48 -12.13 2.67
CA ASP A 116 31.41 -11.88 1.57
C ASP A 116 30.62 -11.66 0.27
N ILE A 117 30.79 -10.48 -0.33
CA ILE A 117 30.12 -10.08 -1.58
C ILE A 117 31.02 -10.24 -2.81
N THR A 118 32.23 -10.79 -2.64
CA THR A 118 33.24 -10.90 -3.71
C THR A 118 32.66 -11.57 -4.96
N ASP A 119 31.88 -12.64 -4.76
CA ASP A 119 31.26 -13.43 -5.83
C ASP A 119 29.86 -12.94 -6.26
N TYR A 120 29.36 -11.86 -5.68
CA TYR A 120 28.03 -11.35 -6.06
C TYR A 120 28.06 -10.66 -7.43
N PRO A 121 26.99 -10.78 -8.23
CA PRO A 121 26.85 -10.08 -9.51
C PRO A 121 27.02 -8.56 -9.35
N LYS A 122 27.73 -7.93 -10.30
CA LYS A 122 28.02 -6.49 -10.30
C LYS A 122 27.49 -5.87 -11.61
N PRO A 123 26.90 -4.66 -11.58
CA PRO A 123 26.71 -3.79 -10.41
C PRO A 123 25.62 -4.31 -9.47
N ALA A 124 25.85 -4.16 -8.16
CA ALA A 124 24.86 -4.48 -7.14
C ALA A 124 24.23 -3.19 -6.58
N THR A 125 22.91 -3.15 -6.45
CA THR A 125 22.20 -2.09 -5.74
C THR A 125 21.80 -2.60 -4.36
N GLY A 126 22.20 -1.93 -3.28
CA GLY A 126 21.74 -2.24 -1.93
C GLY A 126 20.38 -1.61 -1.64
N PHE A 127 19.40 -2.42 -1.22
CA PHE A 127 18.08 -2.01 -0.71
C PHE A 127 17.48 -3.03 0.24
#